data_AF-A0A520AJD5-F1
#
_entry.id   AF-A0A520AJD5-F1
#
_cell.length_a   1.000
_cell.length_b   1.000
_cell.length_c   1.000
_cell.angle_alpha   90.00
_cell.angle_beta   90.00
_cell.angle_gamma   90.00
#
_symmetry.space_group_name_H-M   'P 1'
#
loop_
_entity.id
_entity.type
_entity.pdbx_description
1 polymer ?
#
loop_
_entity_poly.entity_id
_entity_poly.type
_entity_poly.pdbx_seq_one_letter_code
_entity_poly.pdbx_strand_id
1 'polypeptide(L)'
;MKTFKTLLMLFTVVLALTGCSSLRTASDYDKNVDFSTYKTYNFYDKGIERVRLNNLDKRRLMAAVEAEMNAKGFVKADKPSMLVNLVVVGREKTDVYNSGFGGWGWG
;
A
#
# COMPACT_ATOMS: atom_id res chain seq x y z
N MET A 1 -13.25 -44.66 3.30
CA MET A 1 -12.18 -44.17 2.39
C MET A 1 -12.59 -42.94 1.56
N LYS A 2 -13.77 -42.94 0.91
CA LYS A 2 -14.21 -41.78 0.09
C LYS A 2 -14.35 -40.49 0.90
N THR A 3 -14.99 -40.54 2.06
CA THR A 3 -15.16 -39.40 2.99
C THR A 3 -13.84 -38.81 3.49
N PHE A 4 -12.87 -39.67 3.83
CA PHE A 4 -11.53 -39.24 4.26
C PHE A 4 -10.78 -38.51 3.14
N LYS A 5 -10.90 -38.99 1.88
CA LYS A 5 -10.30 -38.35 0.71
C LYS A 5 -10.95 -36.98 0.42
N THR A 6 -12.27 -36.87 0.59
CA THR A 6 -12.99 -35.59 0.46
C THR A 6 -12.57 -34.60 1.56
N LEU A 7 -12.41 -35.06 2.80
CA LEU A 7 -11.98 -34.23 3.92
C LEU A 7 -10.55 -33.69 3.72
N LEU A 8 -9.64 -34.55 3.23
CA LEU A 8 -8.26 -34.17 2.90
C LEU A 8 -8.20 -33.13 1.77
N MET A 9 -9.07 -33.27 0.76
CA MET A 9 -9.19 -32.31 -0.34
C MET A 9 -9.73 -30.96 0.14
N LEU A 10 -10.72 -30.96 1.04
CA LEU A 10 -11.24 -29.73 1.63
C LEU A 10 -10.17 -29.02 2.47
N PHE A 11 -9.43 -29.79 3.27
CA PHE A 11 -8.36 -29.27 4.13
C PHE A 11 -7.23 -28.61 3.32
N THR A 12 -6.84 -29.22 2.20
CA THR A 12 -5.82 -28.64 1.29
C THR A 12 -6.29 -27.35 0.63
N VAL A 13 -7.57 -27.25 0.26
CA VAL A 13 -8.15 -25.99 -0.26
C VAL A 13 -8.16 -24.90 0.81
N VAL A 14 -8.53 -25.21 2.05
CA VAL A 14 -8.50 -24.24 3.15
C VAL A 14 -7.08 -23.77 3.45
N LEU A 15 -6.10 -24.67 3.45
CA LEU A 15 -4.69 -24.33 3.66
C LEU A 15 -4.15 -23.42 2.55
N ALA A 16 -4.53 -23.66 1.30
CA ALA A 16 -4.13 -22.83 0.16
C ALA A 16 -4.61 -21.37 0.26
N LEU A 17 -5.67 -21.10 1.05
CA LEU A 17 -6.22 -19.75 1.22
C LEU A 17 -5.50 -18.92 2.31
N THR A 18 -4.58 -19.51 3.08
CA THR A 18 -3.92 -18.84 4.22
C THR A 18 -2.77 -17.91 3.85
N GLY A 19 -2.36 -17.84 2.58
CA GLY A 19 -1.18 -17.08 2.13
C GLY A 19 -1.35 -15.56 1.95
N CYS A 20 -2.52 -14.98 2.25
CA CYS A 20 -2.76 -13.56 1.98
C CYS A 20 -2.18 -12.68 3.09
N SER A 21 -1.04 -12.03 2.86
CA SER A 21 -0.51 -11.00 3.76
C SER A 21 -1.07 -9.62 3.37
N SER A 22 -1.86 -9.01 4.25
CA SER A 22 -2.35 -7.65 4.06
C SER A 22 -1.29 -6.60 4.42
N LEU A 23 -1.30 -5.48 3.71
CA LEU A 23 -0.50 -4.30 4.07
C LEU A 23 -1.16 -3.56 5.24
N ARG A 24 -0.35 -3.13 6.20
CA ARG A 24 -0.82 -2.25 7.28
C ARG A 24 -1.07 -0.85 6.73
N THR A 25 -2.30 -0.36 6.86
CA THR A 25 -2.72 0.98 6.43
C THR A 25 -3.42 1.70 7.58
N ALA A 26 -3.32 3.03 7.60
CA ALA A 26 -4.01 3.90 8.55
C ALA A 26 -4.40 5.20 7.83
N SER A 27 -5.55 5.76 8.18
CA SER A 27 -6.08 6.99 7.59
C SER A 27 -6.66 7.88 8.67
N ASP A 28 -6.39 9.18 8.59
CA ASP A 28 -6.93 10.21 9.48
C ASP A 28 -7.34 11.46 8.67
N TYR A 29 -8.33 12.20 9.15
CA TYR A 29 -8.89 13.38 8.49
C TYR A 29 -9.58 14.34 9.47
N ASP A 30 -9.73 15.61 9.07
CA ASP A 30 -10.45 16.61 9.86
C ASP A 30 -11.97 16.44 9.71
N LYS A 31 -12.66 16.17 10.83
CA LYS A 31 -14.11 15.96 10.88
C LYS A 31 -14.93 17.24 10.74
N ASN A 32 -14.31 18.42 10.89
CA ASN A 32 -15.01 19.70 10.76
C ASN A 32 -15.06 20.20 9.31
N VAL A 33 -14.33 19.55 8.39
CA VAL A 33 -14.25 19.95 6.98
C VAL A 33 -15.24 19.12 6.15
N ASP A 34 -16.12 19.81 5.43
CA ASP A 34 -16.98 19.17 4.43
C ASP A 34 -16.21 18.93 3.12
N PHE A 35 -15.69 17.71 2.97
CA PHE A 35 -14.98 17.28 1.77
C PHE A 35 -15.86 17.19 0.52
N SER A 36 -17.19 17.20 0.66
CA SER A 36 -18.11 17.12 -0.50
C SER A 36 -18.01 18.35 -1.41
N THR A 37 -17.55 19.48 -0.86
CA THR A 37 -17.37 20.76 -1.56
C THR A 37 -16.15 20.77 -2.50
N TYR A 38 -15.19 19.89 -2.26
CA TYR A 38 -13.98 19.77 -3.09
C TYR A 38 -14.25 18.78 -4.22
N LYS A 39 -14.18 19.24 -5.47
CA LYS A 39 -14.41 18.39 -6.65
C LYS A 39 -13.19 18.26 -7.55
N THR A 40 -12.25 19.21 -7.43
CA THR A 40 -11.06 19.24 -8.26
C THR A 40 -9.79 19.05 -7.46
N TYR A 41 -8.87 18.27 -7.99
CA TYR A 41 -7.58 17.99 -7.37
C TYR A 41 -6.43 18.16 -8.36
N ASN A 42 -5.23 18.36 -7.84
CA ASN A 42 -4.00 18.12 -8.59
C ASN A 42 -2.91 17.62 -7.65
N PHE A 43 -1.82 17.12 -8.20
CA PHE A 43 -0.67 16.75 -7.40
C PHE A 43 0.12 17.98 -6.94
N TYR A 44 0.72 17.89 -5.77
CA TYR A 44 1.68 18.89 -5.30
C TYR A 44 3.07 18.62 -5.90
N ASP A 45 3.43 19.35 -6.95
CA ASP A 45 4.66 19.12 -7.74
C ASP A 45 5.93 19.07 -6.88
N LYS A 46 6.11 20.06 -5.99
CA LYS A 46 7.25 20.12 -5.05
C LYS A 46 7.32 18.92 -4.11
N GLY A 47 6.20 18.27 -3.84
CA GLY A 47 6.12 17.05 -3.05
C GLY A 47 6.64 15.84 -3.83
N ILE A 48 6.17 15.68 -5.07
CA ILE A 48 6.55 14.58 -5.96
C ILE A 48 8.05 14.60 -6.28
N GLU A 49 8.63 15.78 -6.48
CA GLU A 49 10.07 15.91 -6.74
C GLU A 49 10.93 15.33 -5.62
N ARG A 50 10.48 15.44 -4.37
CA ARG A 50 11.19 14.95 -3.18
C ARG A 50 11.09 13.44 -2.99
N VAL A 51 10.18 12.78 -3.70
CA VAL A 51 10.03 11.33 -3.63
C VAL A 51 11.25 10.66 -4.26
N ARG A 52 12.05 9.98 -3.43
CA ARG A 52 13.24 9.23 -3.84
C ARG A 52 12.86 7.87 -4.45
N LEU A 53 12.10 7.91 -5.54
CA LEU A 53 11.75 6.75 -6.35
C LEU A 53 12.34 6.88 -7.76
N ASN A 54 12.51 5.77 -8.46
CA ASN A 54 12.81 5.78 -9.89
C ASN A 54 11.60 6.32 -10.68
N ASN A 55 11.80 6.67 -11.95
CA ASN A 55 10.74 7.23 -12.79
C ASN A 55 9.56 6.27 -13.04
N LEU A 56 9.82 4.96 -13.05
CA LEU A 56 8.80 3.94 -13.27
C LEU A 56 7.80 3.88 -12.10
N ASP A 57 8.32 3.86 -10.88
CA ASP A 57 7.53 3.74 -9.66
C ASP A 57 6.84 5.05 -9.32
N LYS A 58 7.46 6.20 -9.61
CA LYS A 58 6.78 7.51 -9.57
C LYS A 58 5.52 7.50 -10.43
N ARG A 59 5.65 7.07 -11.69
CA ARG A 59 4.52 7.01 -12.64
C ARG A 59 3.43 6.06 -12.15
N ARG A 60 3.80 4.88 -11.63
CA ARG A 60 2.85 3.90 -11.07
C ARG A 60 2.11 4.43 -9.86
N LEU A 61 2.81 5.08 -8.94
CA LEU A 61 2.20 5.64 -7.74
C LEU A 61 1.21 6.76 -8.09
N MET A 62 1.59 7.67 -8.98
CA MET A 62 0.71 8.74 -9.46
C MET A 62 -0.51 8.17 -10.18
N ALA A 63 -0.33 7.17 -11.04
CA ALA A 63 -1.44 6.53 -11.76
C ALA A 63 -2.42 5.81 -10.82
N ALA A 64 -1.92 5.14 -9.77
CA ALA A 64 -2.76 4.49 -8.78
C ALA A 64 -3.62 5.51 -8.01
N VAL A 65 -3.01 6.62 -7.58
CA VAL A 65 -3.75 7.70 -6.89
C VAL A 65 -4.76 8.36 -7.83
N GLU A 66 -4.40 8.57 -9.10
CA GLU A 66 -5.30 9.13 -10.10
C GLU A 66 -6.50 8.21 -10.36
N ALA A 67 -6.29 6.89 -10.44
CA ALA A 67 -7.38 5.93 -10.56
C ALA A 67 -8.35 5.98 -9.37
N GLU A 68 -7.85 6.05 -8.14
CA GLU A 68 -8.66 6.15 -6.93
C GLU A 68 -9.43 7.48 -6.84
N MET A 69 -8.79 8.60 -7.20
CA MET A 69 -9.45 9.90 -7.22
C MET A 69 -10.57 9.95 -8.26
N ASN A 70 -10.32 9.40 -9.45
CA ASN A 70 -11.33 9.27 -10.50
C ASN A 70 -12.49 8.36 -10.08
N ALA A 71 -12.20 7.23 -9.43
CA ALA A 71 -13.23 6.32 -8.91
C ALA A 71 -14.12 6.98 -7.84
N LYS A 72 -13.56 7.95 -7.10
CA LYS A 72 -14.29 8.78 -6.13
C LYS A 72 -15.01 9.99 -6.75
N GLY A 73 -14.90 10.19 -8.06
CA GLY A 73 -15.58 11.27 -8.79
C GLY A 73 -14.88 12.63 -8.73
N PHE A 74 -13.61 12.68 -8.34
CA PHE A 74 -12.81 13.89 -8.44
C PHE A 74 -12.29 14.09 -9.87
N VAL A 75 -12.05 15.36 -10.24
CA VAL A 75 -11.53 15.73 -11.56
C VAL A 75 -10.19 16.44 -11.42
N LYS A 76 -9.22 16.08 -12.25
CA LYS A 76 -7.92 16.76 -12.27
C LYS A 76 -8.05 18.14 -12.90
N ALA A 77 -7.49 19.17 -12.27
CA ALA A 77 -7.54 20.55 -12.78
C ALA A 77 -6.25 21.34 -12.49
N ASP A 78 -5.87 22.25 -13.38
CA ASP A 78 -4.67 23.09 -13.20
C ASP A 78 -4.77 24.05 -12.01
N LYS A 79 -5.98 24.53 -11.71
CA LYS A 79 -6.31 25.32 -10.53
C LYS A 79 -7.28 24.54 -9.64
N PRO A 80 -6.78 23.58 -8.85
CA PRO A 80 -7.64 22.68 -8.09
C PRO A 80 -8.09 23.28 -6.76
N SER A 81 -9.17 22.74 -6.21
CA SER A 81 -9.63 23.02 -4.85
C SER A 81 -8.81 22.28 -3.77
N MET A 82 -8.10 21.22 -4.16
CA MET A 82 -7.31 20.36 -3.26
C MET A 82 -5.99 19.95 -3.92
N LEU A 83 -4.94 19.82 -3.12
CA LEU A 83 -3.65 19.28 -3.56
C LEU A 83 -3.35 17.95 -2.87
N VAL A 84 -2.89 16.97 -3.65
CA VAL A 84 -2.47 15.65 -3.14
C VAL A 84 -0.94 15.61 -3.07
N ASN A 85 -0.41 15.44 -1.86
CA ASN A 85 1.02 15.31 -1.61
C ASN A 85 1.39 13.84 -1.36
N LEU A 86 2.36 13.32 -2.12
CA LEU A 86 2.85 11.95 -1.99
C LEU A 86 4.21 11.96 -1.30
N VAL A 87 4.33 11.20 -0.21
CA VAL A 87 5.58 11.08 0.56
C VAL A 87 5.93 9.61 0.72
N VAL A 88 7.16 9.26 0.33
CA VAL A 88 7.69 7.90 0.48
C VAL A 88 8.96 7.96 1.33
N VAL A 89 8.98 7.17 2.39
CA VAL A 89 10.12 7.09 3.31
C VAL A 89 10.73 5.70 3.19
N GLY A 90 11.91 5.62 2.58
CA GLY A 90 12.73 4.40 2.61
C GLY A 90 13.55 4.34 3.90
N ARG A 91 13.67 3.16 4.49
CA ARG A 91 14.61 2.89 5.58
C ARG A 91 15.56 1.79 5.13
N GLU A 92 16.86 2.04 5.24
CA GLU A 92 17.85 0.98 5.10
C GLU A 92 17.80 0.10 6.35
N LYS A 93 17.65 -1.19 6.15
CA LYS A 93 17.72 -2.18 7.22
C LYS A 93 18.96 -3.03 6.99
N THR A 94 19.93 -2.92 7.88
CA THR A 94 21.10 -3.78 7.88
C THR A 94 20.77 -5.02 8.70
N ASP A 95 20.54 -6.14 8.03
CA ASP A 95 20.41 -7.43 8.71
C ASP A 95 21.83 -7.97 8.99
N VAL A 96 22.24 -7.92 10.26
CA VAL A 96 23.51 -8.50 10.70
C VAL A 96 23.27 -9.99 10.98
N TYR A 97 23.69 -10.84 10.05
CA TYR A 97 23.68 -12.28 10.27
C TYR A 97 24.95 -12.68 11.01
N ASN A 98 24.86 -12.83 12.33
CA ASN A 98 25.90 -13.49 13.09
C ASN A 98 25.77 -15.00 12.85
N SER A 99 26.55 -15.56 11.92
CA SER A 99 26.73 -17.01 11.84
C SER A 99 27.60 -17.44 13.01
N GLY A 100 27.02 -17.38 14.21
CA GLY A 100 27.60 -17.93 15.43
C GLY A 100 27.69 -19.43 15.25
N PHE A 101 28.86 -19.90 14.81
CA PHE A 101 29.21 -21.29 14.87
C PHE A 101 29.34 -21.67 16.36
N GLY A 102 28.22 -22.07 16.98
CA GLY A 102 28.19 -22.62 18.33
C GLY A 102 27.00 -22.18 19.17
N GLY A 103 26.02 -23.08 19.35
CA GLY A 103 25.12 -23.06 20.50
C GLY A 103 23.62 -23.06 20.18
N TRP A 104 23.10 -24.23 19.80
CA TRP A 104 21.72 -24.70 20.00
C TRP A 104 20.62 -23.65 20.16
N GLY A 105 19.96 -23.35 19.04
CA GLY A 105 18.79 -22.48 18.98
C GLY A 105 17.50 -23.18 19.40
N TRP A 106 16.91 -22.68 20.47
CA TRP A 106 15.46 -22.61 20.69
C TRP A 106 15.19 -21.25 21.34
N GLY A 107 14.56 -20.36 20.59
CA GLY A 107 14.16 -19.02 20.99
C GLY A 107 13.23 -18.44 19.95
#